data_AF-A0A2Z3H7M1-F1
#
_entry.id   AF-A0A2Z3H7M1-F1
#
_cell.length_a   1.000
_cell.length_b   1.000
_cell.length_c   1.000
_cell.angle_alpha   90.00
_cell.angle_beta   90.00
_cell.angle_gamma   90.00
#
_symmetry.space_group_name_H-M   'P 1'
#
loop_
_entity.id
_entity.type
_entity.pdbx_description
1 polymer ?
#
loop_
_entity_poly.entity_id
_entity_poly.type
_entity_poly.pdbx_seq_one_letter_code
_entity_poly.pdbx_strand_id
1 'polypeptide(L)' 'MQHTSARRNEEEGRGRTATAVAIARQGYESRDFSALPILANARQDAGCDSADVLQHCRDPNAAHVRGCWVVDLVLGKG' A
#
# COMPACT_ATOMS: atom_id res chain seq x y z
N MET A 1 -18.30 25.31 22.05
CA MET A 1 -18.58 24.10 21.24
C MET A 1 -18.85 24.52 19.81
N GLN A 2 -18.02 24.15 18.83
CA GLN A 2 -18.38 23.45 17.58
C GLN A 2 -17.09 22.81 17.04
N HIS A 3 -17.03 21.48 17.19
CA HIS A 3 -16.13 20.57 16.48
C HIS A 3 -16.65 20.49 15.04
N THR A 4 -15.82 20.76 14.03
CA THR A 4 -15.85 20.10 12.69
C THR A 4 -14.88 20.81 11.73
N SER A 5 -13.65 20.31 11.58
CA SER A 5 -12.90 20.48 10.31
C SER A 5 -11.68 19.55 10.12
N ALA A 6 -11.33 18.71 11.09
CA ALA A 6 -10.20 17.77 10.94
C ALA A 6 -10.53 16.45 10.22
N ARG A 7 -11.78 16.23 9.80
CA ARG A 7 -12.23 14.93 9.25
C ARG A 7 -12.13 14.77 7.73
N ARG A 8 -11.24 15.51 7.06
CA ARG A 8 -11.04 15.40 5.60
C ARG A 8 -9.75 14.73 5.16
N ASN A 9 -8.85 14.34 6.09
CA ASN A 9 -7.55 13.75 5.75
C ASN A 9 -7.26 12.39 6.44
N GLU A 10 -8.19 11.86 7.24
CA GLU A 10 -7.96 10.64 8.03
C GLU A 10 -8.56 9.37 7.37
N GLU A 11 -9.48 9.52 6.40
CA GLU A 11 -10.13 8.38 5.71
C GLU A 11 -9.58 8.08 4.31
N GLU A 12 -9.01 9.07 3.60
CA GLU A 12 -8.38 8.91 2.27
C GLU A 12 -6.97 8.24 2.33
N GLY A 13 -6.48 7.92 3.54
CA GLY A 13 -5.11 7.45 3.80
C GLY A 13 -4.97 6.03 4.37
N ARG A 14 -6.07 5.29 4.56
CA ARG A 14 -6.02 3.90 5.08
C ARG A 14 -5.19 3.02 4.15
N GLY A 15 -4.06 2.52 4.65
CA GLY A 15 -3.13 1.71 3.86
C GLY A 15 -2.01 2.45 3.11
N ARG A 16 -1.89 3.79 3.22
CA ARG A 16 -0.84 4.56 2.51
C ARG A 16 0.11 5.28 3.47
N THR A 17 0.65 4.53 4.43
CA THR A 17 1.61 5.03 5.42
C THR A 17 2.99 5.30 4.83
N ALA A 18 3.82 6.06 5.53
CA ALA A 18 5.22 6.27 5.15
C ALA A 18 5.99 4.94 4.96
N THR A 19 5.71 3.94 5.80
CA THR A 19 6.27 2.59 5.67
C THR A 19 5.80 1.90 4.40
N ALA A 20 4.50 1.91 4.11
CA ALA A 20 3.96 1.31 2.88
C ALA A 20 4.56 1.97 1.62
N VAL A 21 4.67 3.31 1.63
CA VAL A 21 5.30 4.07 0.54
C VAL A 21 6.78 3.72 0.39
N ALA A 22 7.52 3.61 1.49
CA ALA A 22 8.94 3.26 1.45
C ALA A 22 9.18 1.86 0.84
N ILE A 23 8.41 0.86 1.25
CA ILE A 23 8.50 -0.51 0.72
C ILE A 23 8.14 -0.52 -0.79
N ALA A 24 7.03 0.11 -1.16
CA ALA A 24 6.60 0.17 -2.56
C ALA A 24 7.64 0.91 -3.44
N ARG A 25 8.23 2.00 -2.95
CA ARG A 25 9.26 2.76 -3.65
C ARG A 25 10.52 1.93 -3.83
N GLN A 26 10.98 1.23 -2.80
CA GLN A 26 12.16 0.37 -2.89
C GLN A 26 11.95 -0.74 -3.91
N GLY A 27 10.81 -1.44 -3.89
CA GLY A 27 10.53 -2.47 -4.88
C GLY A 27 10.44 -1.93 -6.30
N TYR A 28 9.83 -0.75 -6.49
CA TYR A 28 9.79 -0.07 -7.79
C TYR A 28 11.20 0.29 -8.29
N GLU A 29 12.04 0.88 -7.44
CA GLU A 29 13.38 1.35 -7.81
C GLU A 29 14.33 0.19 -8.09
N SER A 30 14.43 -0.77 -7.16
CA SER A 30 15.31 -1.93 -7.23
C SER A 30 14.83 -3.02 -8.18
N ARG A 31 13.54 -3.02 -8.57
CA ARG A 31 12.87 -4.13 -9.28
C ARG A 31 12.90 -5.44 -8.48
N ASP A 32 12.98 -5.32 -7.16
CA ASP A 32 12.93 -6.43 -6.22
C ASP A 32 11.66 -6.32 -5.38
N PHE A 33 10.73 -7.23 -5.63
CA PHE A 33 9.41 -7.23 -5.01
C PHE A 33 9.27 -8.28 -3.89
N SER A 34 10.40 -8.81 -3.39
CA SER A 34 10.41 -9.78 -2.29
C SER A 34 9.78 -9.26 -1.00
N ALA A 35 9.73 -7.94 -0.80
CA ALA A 35 9.11 -7.29 0.36
C ALA A 35 7.59 -7.07 0.23
N LEU A 36 6.93 -7.56 -0.83
CA LEU A 36 5.48 -7.39 -1.03
C LEU A 36 4.62 -8.01 0.08
N PRO A 37 4.95 -9.18 0.65
CA PRO A 37 4.23 -9.69 1.83
C PRO A 37 4.32 -8.74 3.04
N ILE A 38 5.43 -8.01 3.19
CA ILE A 38 5.62 -7.01 4.25
C ILE A 38 4.78 -5.76 3.94
N LEU A 39 4.68 -5.37 2.67
CA LEU A 39 3.76 -4.31 2.24
C LEU A 39 2.31 -4.65 2.60
N ALA A 40 1.87 -5.90 2.43
CA ALA A 40 0.53 -6.36 2.83
C ALA A 40 0.27 -6.11 4.32
N ASN A 41 1.21 -6.49 5.19
CA ASN A 41 1.08 -6.31 6.63
C ASN A 41 1.07 -4.82 7.00
N ALA A 42 1.99 -4.04 6.46
CA ALA A 42 2.03 -2.59 6.70
C ALA A 42 0.75 -1.88 6.25
N ARG A 43 0.11 -2.35 5.18
CA ARG A 43 -1.20 -1.86 4.73
C ARG A 43 -2.32 -2.29 5.67
N GLN A 44 -2.34 -3.56 6.07
CA GLN A 44 -3.36 -4.09 6.98
C GLN A 44 -3.31 -3.40 8.36
N ASP A 45 -2.12 -3.21 8.92
CA ASP A 45 -1.89 -2.48 10.19
C ASP A 45 -2.34 -1.01 10.09
N ALA A 46 -2.24 -0.43 8.90
CA ALA A 46 -2.74 0.91 8.59
C ALA A 46 -4.26 0.96 8.29
N GLY A 47 -4.97 -0.15 8.51
CA GLY A 47 -6.42 -0.26 8.34
C GLY A 47 -6.88 -0.53 6.91
N CYS A 48 -6.02 -1.03 6.02
CA CYS A 48 -6.44 -1.55 4.72
C CYS A 48 -7.12 -2.90 4.90
N ASP A 49 -8.38 -2.99 4.48
CA ASP A 49 -9.24 -4.18 4.57
C ASP A 49 -9.53 -4.80 3.19
N SER A 50 -9.03 -4.20 2.11
CA SER A 50 -9.20 -4.74 0.75
C SER A 50 -8.51 -6.09 0.59
N ALA A 51 -9.31 -7.15 0.54
CA ALA A 51 -8.83 -8.53 0.38
C ALA A 51 -7.98 -8.70 -0.87
N ASP A 52 -8.38 -8.11 -2.00
CA ASP A 52 -7.64 -8.21 -3.27
C ASP A 52 -6.22 -7.64 -3.15
N VAL A 53 -6.07 -6.48 -2.49
CA VAL A 53 -4.77 -5.84 -2.27
C VAL A 53 -3.89 -6.69 -1.35
N LEU A 54 -4.45 -7.16 -0.24
CA LEU A 54 -3.70 -7.94 0.74
C LEU A 54 -3.31 -9.31 0.19
N GLN A 55 -4.21 -9.97 -0.55
CA GLN A 55 -3.97 -11.27 -1.14
C GLN A 55 -2.95 -11.17 -2.28
N HIS A 56 -3.05 -10.18 -3.18
CA HIS A 56 -2.08 -10.01 -4.26
C HIS A 56 -0.64 -9.86 -3.73
N CYS A 57 -0.45 -9.08 -2.66
CA CYS A 57 0.86 -8.91 -2.04
C CYS A 57 1.40 -10.17 -1.33
N ARG A 58 0.53 -11.10 -0.94
CA ARG A 58 0.88 -12.31 -0.18
C ARG A 58 0.97 -13.55 -1.07
N ASP A 59 0.47 -13.49 -2.30
CA ASP A 59 0.46 -14.61 -3.22
C ASP A 59 1.88 -14.87 -3.75
N PRO A 60 2.51 -16.00 -3.39
CA PRO A 60 3.85 -16.33 -3.86
C PRO A 60 3.90 -16.60 -5.37
N ASN A 61 2.75 -16.83 -6.02
CA ASN A 61 2.64 -17.03 -7.46
C ASN A 61 2.37 -15.73 -8.23
N ALA A 62 2.12 -14.62 -7.54
CA ALA A 62 1.89 -13.34 -8.18
C ALA A 62 3.18 -12.82 -8.83
N ALA A 63 3.10 -12.52 -10.12
CA ALA A 63 4.20 -11.87 -10.83
C ALA A 63 4.21 -10.37 -10.50
N HIS A 64 5.19 -9.92 -9.72
CA HIS A 64 5.41 -8.50 -9.45
C HIS A 64 6.47 -7.91 -10.36
N VAL A 65 6.13 -6.81 -11.01
CA VAL A 65 6.99 -6.04 -11.91
C VAL A 65 6.75 -4.54 -11.70
N ARG A 66 7.57 -3.68 -12.33
CA ARG A 66 7.19 -2.26 -12.46
C ARG A 66 5.90 -2.18 -13.26
N GLY A 67 4.88 -1.48 -12.74
CA GLY A 67 3.51 -1.57 -13.24
C GLY A 67 2.61 -2.50 -12.41
N CYS A 68 3.11 -3.08 -11.31
CA CYS A 68 2.29 -3.80 -10.34
C CYS A 68 1.22 -2.86 -9.78
N TRP A 69 -0.04 -3.19 -10.02
CA TRP A 69 -1.18 -2.33 -9.70
C TRP A 69 -1.25 -1.94 -8.22
N VAL A 70 -0.88 -2.83 -7.27
CA VAL A 70 -0.85 -2.49 -5.84
C VAL A 70 0.26 -1.49 -5.53
N VAL A 71 1.44 -1.67 -6.13
CA VAL A 71 2.58 -0.75 -5.94
C VAL A 71 2.24 0.61 -6.52
N ASP A 72 1.65 0.66 -7.71
CA ASP A 72 1.26 1.91 -8.36
C ASP A 72 0.15 2.63 -7.57
N LEU A 73 -0.82 1.91 -7.00
CA LEU A 73 -1.82 2.44 -6.08
C LEU A 73 -1.18 3.06 -4.83
N VAL A 74 -0.20 2.40 -4.22
CA VAL A 74 0.54 2.92 -3.05
C VAL A 74 1.36 4.15 -3.41
N LEU A 75 1.93 4.20 -4.63
CA LEU A 75 2.74 5.32 -5.09
C LEU A 75 1.91 6.47 -5.67
N GLY A 76 0.63 6.25 -5.99
CA GLY A 76 -0.24 7.25 -6.62
C GLY A 76 0.12 7.45 -8.08
N LYS A 77 0.55 6.36 -8.72
CA LYS A 77 0.84 6.29 -10.15
C LYS A 77 -0.42 5.72 -10.80
N GLY A 78 -1.15 6.55 -11.53
CA GLY A 78 -2.42 6.25 -12.18
C GLY A 78 -2.78 7.36 -13.14
#